data_AF-A0A3E0PZ40-F1
#
_entry.id   AF-A0A3E0PZ40-F1
#
_cell.length_a   1.000
_cell.length_b   1.000
_cell.length_c   1.000
_cell.angle_alpha   90.00
_cell.angle_beta   90.00
_cell.angle_gamma   90.00
#
_symmetry.space_group_name_H-M   'P 1'
#
loop_
_entity.id
_entity.type
_entity.pdbx_description
1 polymer ?
#
loop_
_entity_poly.entity_id
_entity_poly.type
_entity_poly.pdbx_seq_one_letter_code
_entity_poly.pdbx_strand_id
1 'polypeptide(L)'
;MPRYNCPEDGFDLRQCYEFEYILIGDLRDLLEDPFDDENRRWLVAVVDALLETLPREFELKSQEGYLADVLEEFPNWDSEVARLEQQYAVLCSRLAQLRERIMSRNPLQEISERLKIELEAWMDAFARLHRDEQQLVLSAANLEVGAGD
;
A
#
# COMPACT_ATOMS: atom_id res chain seq x y z
N MET A 1 -27.30 -5.72 -28.10
CA MET A 1 -26.45 -5.98 -26.91
C MET A 1 -25.18 -5.19 -27.10
N PRO A 2 -25.01 -4.02 -26.44
CA PRO A 2 -23.77 -3.30 -26.53
C PRO A 2 -22.73 -3.99 -25.64
N ARG A 3 -21.55 -4.19 -26.23
CA ARG A 3 -20.31 -4.59 -25.56
C ARG A 3 -20.04 -3.59 -24.43
N TYR A 4 -19.72 -4.09 -23.23
CA TYR A 4 -19.18 -3.25 -22.18
C TYR A 4 -17.90 -2.59 -22.71
N ASN A 5 -18.00 -1.29 -22.88
CA ASN A 5 -16.92 -0.38 -23.21
C ASN A 5 -16.08 -0.25 -21.94
N CYS A 6 -15.04 -1.06 -21.82
CA CYS A 6 -14.04 -0.91 -20.76
C CYS A 6 -13.35 0.45 -20.99
N PRO A 7 -13.42 1.41 -20.04
CA PRO A 7 -12.74 2.69 -20.21
C PRO A 7 -11.22 2.46 -20.27
N GLU A 8 -10.58 3.03 -21.29
CA GLU A 8 -9.14 3.03 -21.52
C GLU A 8 -8.39 3.94 -20.51
N ASP A 9 -8.56 3.69 -19.21
CA ASP A 9 -7.61 4.16 -18.19
C ASP A 9 -7.05 2.94 -17.47
N GLY A 10 -6.31 2.14 -18.25
CA GLY A 10 -5.48 1.07 -17.73
C GLY A 10 -4.28 1.67 -17.01
N PHE A 11 -4.52 2.34 -15.89
CA PHE A 11 -3.50 2.48 -14.85
C PHE A 11 -3.26 1.06 -14.33
N ASP A 12 -2.39 0.33 -15.04
CA ASP A 12 -2.18 -1.10 -14.88
C ASP A 12 -1.83 -1.33 -13.41
N LEU A 13 -2.68 -2.06 -12.68
CA LEU A 13 -2.45 -2.38 -11.27
C LEU A 13 -1.05 -2.97 -11.08
N ARG A 14 -0.49 -3.65 -12.10
CA ARG A 14 0.90 -4.15 -12.07
C ARG A 14 1.95 -3.05 -12.13
N GLN A 15 1.69 -1.92 -12.82
CA GLN A 15 2.56 -0.75 -12.73
C GLN A 15 2.54 -0.15 -11.33
N CYS A 16 1.39 -0.09 -10.67
CA CYS A 16 1.31 0.46 -9.31
C CYS A 16 2.03 -0.45 -8.30
N TYR A 17 1.83 -1.76 -8.40
CA TYR A 17 2.62 -2.74 -7.63
C TYR A 17 4.11 -2.64 -7.93
N GLU A 18 4.52 -2.48 -9.19
CA GLU A 18 5.93 -2.33 -9.57
C GLU A 18 6.54 -1.05 -8.99
N PHE A 19 5.83 0.08 -9.06
CA PHE A 19 6.24 1.34 -8.46
C PHE A 19 6.36 1.24 -6.94
N GLU A 20 5.43 0.55 -6.28
CA GLU A 20 5.48 0.32 -4.84
C GLU A 20 6.70 -0.52 -4.44
N TYR A 21 6.98 -1.61 -5.15
CA TYR A 21 8.16 -2.44 -4.89
C TYR A 21 9.47 -1.67 -5.13
N ILE A 22 9.51 -0.80 -6.15
CA ILE A 22 10.64 0.10 -6.39
C ILE A 22 10.79 1.07 -5.23
N LEU A 23 9.72 1.78 -4.85
CA LEU A 23 9.75 2.76 -3.76
C LEU A 23 10.13 2.12 -2.41
N ILE A 24 9.66 0.92 -2.11
CA ILE A 24 10.05 0.16 -0.91
C ILE A 24 11.53 -0.26 -1.00
N GLY A 25 12.00 -0.62 -2.19
CA GLY A 25 13.41 -0.92 -2.46
C GLY A 25 14.31 0.29 -2.22
N ASP A 26 13.95 1.45 -2.80
CA ASP A 26 14.62 2.73 -2.59
C ASP A 26 14.60 3.11 -1.10
N LEU A 27 13.45 2.95 -0.42
CA LEU A 27 13.32 3.20 1.01
C LEU A 27 14.32 2.35 1.81
N ARG A 28 14.44 1.07 1.48
CA ARG A 28 15.38 0.16 2.14
C ARG A 28 16.83 0.57 1.90
N ASP A 29 17.19 0.92 0.66
CA ASP A 29 18.55 1.36 0.32
C ASP A 29 18.93 2.63 1.09
N LEU A 30 18.02 3.61 1.15
CA LEU A 30 18.17 4.83 1.95
C LEU A 30 18.30 4.56 3.46
N LEU A 31 17.70 3.47 3.96
CA LEU A 31 17.86 3.04 5.35
C LEU A 31 19.16 2.27 5.62
N GLU A 32 19.81 1.71 4.60
CA GLU A 32 21.13 1.08 4.78
C GLU A 32 22.25 2.14 4.82
N ASP A 33 22.06 3.30 4.18
CA ASP A 33 23.01 4.41 4.17
C ASP A 33 23.03 5.21 5.52
N PRO A 34 24.15 5.87 5.87
CA PRO A 34 24.19 6.84 6.97
C PRO A 34 23.15 7.95 6.80
N PHE A 35 22.56 8.35 7.92
CA PHE A 35 21.43 9.26 7.93
C PHE A 35 21.91 10.72 7.92
N ASP A 36 22.26 11.20 6.73
CA ASP A 36 22.69 12.58 6.46
C ASP A 36 21.55 13.47 5.97
N ASP A 37 21.77 14.80 5.94
CA ASP A 37 20.77 15.79 5.49
C ASP A 37 20.28 15.55 4.04
N GLU A 38 21.08 14.93 3.19
CA GLU A 38 20.69 14.52 1.84
C GLU A 38 19.79 13.29 1.88
N ASN A 39 20.22 12.24 2.59
CA ASN A 39 19.47 11.01 2.76
C ASN A 39 18.09 11.27 3.42
N ARG A 40 18.03 12.19 4.37
CA ARG A 40 16.78 12.68 4.99
C ARG A 40 15.81 13.29 3.98
N ARG A 41 16.30 14.08 3.01
CA ARG A 41 15.44 14.68 1.97
C ARG A 41 14.90 13.63 1.02
N TRP A 42 15.74 12.68 0.62
CA TRP A 42 15.33 11.55 -0.20
C TRP A 42 14.32 10.67 0.51
N LEU A 43 14.56 10.33 1.78
CA LEU A 43 13.62 9.56 2.58
C LEU A 43 12.24 10.24 2.64
N VAL A 44 12.21 11.56 2.81
CA VAL A 44 10.95 12.30 2.81
C VAL A 44 10.30 12.26 1.43
N ALA A 45 11.06 12.44 0.36
CA ALA A 45 10.51 12.39 -1.00
C ALA A 45 9.90 11.02 -1.33
N VAL A 46 10.58 9.93 -0.94
CA VAL A 46 10.07 8.56 -1.13
C VAL A 46 8.82 8.33 -0.28
N VAL A 47 8.82 8.79 0.98
CA VAL A 47 7.64 8.71 1.87
C VAL A 47 6.47 9.55 1.35
N ASP A 48 6.73 10.73 0.78
CA ASP A 48 5.72 11.59 0.15
C ASP A 48 5.10 10.88 -1.07
N ALA A 49 5.94 10.33 -1.95
CA ALA A 49 5.50 9.58 -3.11
C ALA A 49 4.66 8.35 -2.72
N LEU A 50 5.05 7.61 -1.67
CA LEU A 50 4.26 6.50 -1.14
C LEU A 50 2.90 6.99 -0.59
N LEU A 51 2.87 8.12 0.13
CA LEU A 51 1.64 8.71 0.65
C LEU A 51 0.70 9.23 -0.45
N GLU A 52 1.23 9.63 -1.61
CA GLU A 52 0.41 10.04 -2.75
C GLU A 52 -0.09 8.83 -3.56
N THR A 53 0.73 7.79 -3.68
CA THR A 53 0.46 6.65 -4.56
C THR A 53 -0.43 5.60 -3.89
N LEU A 54 -0.15 5.23 -2.63
CA LEU A 54 -0.86 4.19 -1.89
C LEU A 54 -2.38 4.42 -1.75
N PRO A 55 -2.87 5.60 -1.31
CA PRO A 55 -4.31 5.80 -1.17
C PRO A 55 -5.02 5.83 -2.52
N ARG A 56 -4.36 6.33 -3.56
CA ARG A 56 -4.92 6.34 -4.92
C ARG A 56 -5.01 4.93 -5.49
N GLU A 57 -3.98 4.11 -5.29
CA GLU A 57 -4.01 2.69 -5.68
C GLU A 57 -5.12 1.94 -4.95
N PHE A 58 -5.26 2.17 -3.64
CA PHE A 58 -6.31 1.53 -2.86
C PHE A 58 -7.71 1.95 -3.29
N GLU A 59 -7.93 3.23 -3.57
CA GLU A 59 -9.21 3.73 -4.10
C GLU A 59 -9.53 3.10 -5.46
N LEU A 60 -8.54 2.98 -6.34
CA LEU A 60 -8.68 2.28 -7.62
C LEU A 60 -9.01 0.80 -7.45
N LYS A 61 -8.43 0.12 -6.45
CA LYS A 61 -8.75 -1.29 -6.13
C LYS A 61 -10.13 -1.46 -5.52
N SER A 62 -10.57 -0.49 -4.71
CA SER A 62 -11.79 -0.55 -3.89
C SER A 62 -13.05 -0.09 -4.63
N GLN A 63 -13.05 1.11 -5.23
CA GLN A 63 -14.26 1.69 -5.85
C GLN A 63 -14.48 1.25 -7.30
N GLU A 64 -13.40 1.07 -8.07
CA GLU A 64 -13.46 0.76 -9.52
C GLU A 64 -12.69 -0.53 -9.87
N GLY A 65 -12.23 -1.26 -8.85
CA GLY A 65 -11.32 -2.39 -8.99
C GLY A 65 -11.96 -3.72 -8.62
N TYR A 66 -11.12 -4.74 -8.51
CA TYR A 66 -11.57 -6.10 -8.26
C TYR A 66 -12.23 -6.28 -6.88
N LEU A 67 -11.99 -5.40 -5.89
CA LEU A 67 -12.65 -5.49 -4.59
C LEU A 67 -14.14 -5.10 -4.69
N ALA A 68 -14.48 -4.13 -5.54
CA ALA A 68 -15.88 -3.81 -5.85
C ALA A 68 -16.57 -5.01 -6.50
N ASP A 69 -15.93 -5.63 -7.49
CA ASP A 69 -16.43 -6.79 -8.21
C ASP A 69 -16.68 -7.98 -7.25
N VAL A 70 -15.73 -8.23 -6.33
CA VAL A 70 -15.88 -9.25 -5.27
C VAL A 70 -17.02 -8.94 -4.31
N LEU A 71 -17.28 -7.67 -3.99
CA LEU A 71 -18.40 -7.28 -3.13
C LEU A 71 -19.76 -7.37 -3.83
N GLU A 72 -19.80 -7.11 -5.14
CA GLU A 72 -21.00 -7.30 -5.96
C GLU A 72 -21.37 -8.78 -6.06
N GLU A 73 -20.39 -9.66 -6.28
CA GLU A 73 -20.59 -11.12 -6.37
C GLU A 73 -20.79 -11.77 -4.99
N PHE A 74 -20.07 -11.30 -3.96
CA PHE A 74 -20.07 -11.89 -2.62
C PHE A 74 -20.18 -10.83 -1.51
N PRO A 75 -21.40 -10.35 -1.19
CA PRO A 75 -21.62 -9.32 -0.17
C PRO A 75 -21.20 -9.73 1.25
N ASN A 76 -20.98 -11.02 1.51
CA ASN A 76 -20.48 -11.52 2.79
C ASN A 76 -19.00 -11.13 3.06
N TRP A 77 -18.27 -10.66 2.05
CA TRP A 77 -16.87 -10.22 2.17
C TRP A 77 -16.72 -8.75 2.55
N ASP A 78 -17.82 -8.01 2.69
CA ASP A 78 -17.87 -6.60 3.14
C ASP A 78 -17.01 -6.37 4.39
N SER A 79 -17.10 -7.27 5.37
CA SER A 79 -16.32 -7.15 6.61
C SER A 79 -14.81 -7.30 6.40
N GLU A 80 -14.38 -8.15 5.46
CA GLU A 80 -12.95 -8.33 5.17
C GLU A 80 -12.41 -7.19 4.30
N VAL A 81 -13.20 -6.69 3.34
CA VAL A 81 -12.83 -5.50 2.55
C VAL A 81 -12.74 -4.29 3.47
N ALA A 82 -13.74 -4.02 4.31
CA ALA A 82 -13.71 -2.93 5.29
C ALA A 82 -12.55 -3.07 6.29
N ARG A 83 -12.10 -4.30 6.60
CA ARG A 83 -10.90 -4.54 7.41
C ARG A 83 -9.63 -4.15 6.66
N LEU A 84 -9.53 -4.45 5.36
CA LEU A 84 -8.42 -4.01 4.51
C LEU A 84 -8.39 -2.48 4.41
N GLU A 85 -9.54 -1.82 4.18
CA GLU A 85 -9.63 -0.35 4.12
C GLU A 85 -9.11 0.30 5.40
N GLN A 86 -9.55 -0.20 6.57
CA GLN A 86 -9.09 0.30 7.86
C GLN A 86 -7.59 0.09 8.08
N GLN A 87 -7.05 -1.07 7.69
CA GLN A 87 -5.61 -1.34 7.82
C GLN A 87 -4.78 -0.43 6.90
N TYR A 88 -5.21 -0.20 5.67
CA TYR A 88 -4.59 0.76 4.75
C TYR A 88 -4.61 2.19 5.31
N ALA A 89 -5.74 2.63 5.86
CA ALA A 89 -5.85 3.96 6.48
C ALA A 89 -4.92 4.15 7.67
N VAL A 90 -4.77 3.10 8.51
CA VAL A 90 -3.82 3.10 9.64
C VAL A 90 -2.37 3.14 9.13
N LEU A 91 -2.04 2.41 8.08
CA LEU A 91 -0.71 2.41 7.48
C LEU A 91 -0.34 3.77 6.89
N CYS A 92 -1.25 4.40 6.15
CA CYS A 92 -1.04 5.76 5.64
C CYS A 92 -0.86 6.76 6.78
N SER A 93 -1.69 6.66 7.83
CA SER A 93 -1.58 7.54 9.01
C SER A 93 -0.26 7.36 9.76
N ARG A 94 0.27 6.12 9.82
CA ARG A 94 1.61 5.86 10.41
C ARG A 94 2.72 6.45 9.54
N LEU A 95 2.62 6.28 8.22
CA LEU A 95 3.60 6.81 7.27
C LEU A 95 3.64 8.35 7.29
N ALA A 96 2.48 9.01 7.39
CA ALA A 96 2.38 10.46 7.56
C ALA A 96 3.01 10.94 8.87
N GLN A 97 2.80 10.23 9.97
CA GLN A 97 3.46 10.54 11.24
C GLN A 97 4.99 10.36 11.15
N LEU A 98 5.47 9.33 10.44
CA LEU A 98 6.90 9.13 10.21
C LEU A 98 7.49 10.31 9.44
N ARG A 99 6.82 10.78 8.38
CA ARG A 99 7.19 11.98 7.64
C ARG A 99 7.34 13.21 8.53
N GLU A 100 6.37 13.48 9.40
CA GLU A 100 6.43 14.62 10.32
C GLU A 100 7.60 14.52 11.32
N ARG A 101 7.90 13.29 11.78
CA ARG A 101 9.06 13.04 12.65
C ARG A 101 10.38 13.21 11.91
N ILE A 102 10.45 12.77 10.65
CA ILE A 102 11.62 13.00 9.79
C ILE A 102 11.79 14.50 9.54
N MET A 103 10.71 15.27 9.36
CA MET A 103 10.76 16.73 9.17
C MET A 103 11.05 17.52 10.45
N SER A 104 10.80 16.93 11.61
CA SER A 104 11.02 17.59 12.90
C SER A 104 12.51 17.92 13.14
N ARG A 105 12.77 19.04 13.82
CA ARG A 105 14.11 19.62 14.01
C ARG A 105 14.99 18.91 15.07
N ASN A 106 14.74 17.62 15.30
CA ASN A 106 15.47 16.81 16.27
C ASN A 106 16.84 16.39 15.70
N PRO A 107 17.82 16.04 16.55
CA PRO A 107 19.15 15.62 16.10
C PRO A 107 19.05 14.32 15.28
N LEU A 108 19.54 14.35 14.03
CA LEU A 108 19.39 13.25 13.07
C LEU A 108 19.81 11.88 13.61
N GLN A 109 20.83 11.81 14.47
CA GLN A 109 21.34 10.54 15.00
C GLN A 109 20.39 9.81 15.94
N GLU A 110 19.62 10.51 16.78
CA GLU A 110 18.70 9.82 17.71
C GLU A 110 17.41 9.39 17.02
N ILE A 111 17.02 10.10 15.97
CA ILE A 111 15.80 9.76 15.23
C ILE A 111 16.09 8.67 14.20
N SER A 112 17.29 8.58 13.63
CA SER A 112 17.58 7.68 12.51
C SER A 112 17.41 6.21 12.87
N GLU A 113 17.95 5.75 14.00
CA GLU A 113 17.78 4.34 14.43
C GLU A 113 16.31 4.02 14.72
N ARG A 114 15.60 4.94 15.37
CA ARG A 114 14.19 4.75 15.70
C ARG A 114 13.29 4.82 14.46
N LEU A 115 13.63 5.69 13.51
CA LEU A 115 12.97 5.78 12.21
C LEU A 115 13.20 4.53 11.39
N LYS A 116 14.43 3.99 11.37
CA LYS A 116 14.75 2.72 10.72
C LYS A 116 13.84 1.61 11.24
N ILE A 117 13.78 1.44 12.56
CA ILE A 117 12.91 0.43 13.19
C ILE A 117 11.43 0.65 12.85
N GLU A 118 10.94 1.89 12.90
CA GLU A 118 9.53 2.18 12.60
C GLU A 118 9.20 2.02 11.11
N LEU A 119 10.10 2.39 10.20
CA LEU A 119 9.93 2.14 8.76
C LEU A 119 9.99 0.65 8.45
N GLU A 120 10.93 -0.10 9.04
CA GLU A 120 11.01 -1.55 8.87
C GLU A 120 9.75 -2.25 9.38
N ALA A 121 9.23 -1.82 10.53
CA ALA A 121 7.97 -2.32 11.04
C ALA A 121 6.78 -1.95 10.14
N TRP A 122 6.80 -0.76 9.55
CA TRP A 122 5.81 -0.34 8.56
C TRP A 122 5.88 -1.18 7.29
N MET A 123 7.08 -1.45 6.77
CA MET A 123 7.30 -2.32 5.60
C MET A 123 6.81 -3.75 5.86
N ASP A 124 7.07 -4.33 7.04
CA ASP A 124 6.56 -5.67 7.39
C ASP A 124 5.03 -5.68 7.49
N ALA A 125 4.43 -4.65 8.11
CA ALA A 125 2.98 -4.52 8.19
C ALA A 125 2.33 -4.35 6.81
N PHE A 126 2.98 -3.60 5.93
CA PHE A 126 2.56 -3.42 4.55
C PHE A 126 2.63 -4.73 3.75
N ALA A 127 3.74 -5.47 3.85
CA ALA A 127 3.90 -6.77 3.20
C ALA A 127 2.92 -7.84 3.74
N ARG A 128 2.46 -7.72 4.98
CA ARG A 128 1.37 -8.56 5.52
C ARG A 128 0.04 -8.18 4.90
N LEU A 129 -0.29 -6.89 4.86
CA LEU A 129 -1.52 -6.39 4.24
C LEU A 129 -1.64 -6.84 2.78
N HIS A 130 -0.57 -6.72 2.00
CA HIS A 130 -0.54 -7.17 0.61
C HIS A 130 -0.78 -8.68 0.49
N ARG A 131 -0.27 -9.49 1.43
CA ARG A 131 -0.54 -10.93 1.47
C ARG A 131 -1.99 -11.23 1.85
N ASP A 132 -2.55 -10.52 2.82
CA ASP A 132 -3.97 -10.62 3.20
C ASP A 132 -4.88 -10.25 2.01
N GLU A 133 -4.55 -9.18 1.28
CA GLU A 133 -5.22 -8.76 0.04
C GLU A 133 -5.18 -9.88 -1.02
N GLN A 134 -4.00 -10.43 -1.31
CA GLN A 134 -3.89 -11.53 -2.27
C GLN A 134 -4.61 -12.81 -1.81
N GLN A 135 -4.57 -13.13 -0.52
CA GLN A 135 -5.30 -14.28 0.01
C GLN A 135 -6.81 -14.09 -0.12
N LEU A 136 -7.32 -12.88 0.09
CA LEU A 136 -8.74 -12.56 -0.11
C LEU A 136 -9.15 -12.75 -1.56
N VAL A 137 -8.37 -12.22 -2.52
CA VAL A 137 -8.63 -12.39 -3.95
C VAL A 137 -8.59 -13.86 -4.36
N LEU A 138 -7.57 -14.59 -3.93
CA LEU A 138 -7.44 -16.03 -4.23
C LEU A 138 -8.57 -16.85 -3.59
N SER A 139 -9.03 -16.48 -2.38
CA SER A 139 -10.13 -17.17 -1.71
C SER A 139 -11.47 -16.90 -2.37
N ALA A 140 -11.72 -15.65 -2.80
CA ALA A 140 -12.89 -15.28 -3.58
C ALA A 140 -12.93 -16.07 -4.91
N ALA A 141 -11.81 -16.08 -5.64
CA ALA A 141 -11.70 -16.83 -6.90
C ALA A 141 -11.87 -18.35 -6.72
N ASN A 142 -11.35 -18.94 -5.64
CA ASN A 142 -11.54 -20.38 -5.36
C ASN A 142 -12.98 -20.74 -4.96
N LEU A 143 -13.70 -19.84 -4.29
CA LEU A 143 -15.13 -20.03 -3.99
C LEU A 143 -15.98 -19.98 -5.26
N GLU A 144 -15.60 -19.15 -6.23
CA GLU A 144 -16.20 -19.09 -7.57
C GLU A 144 -16.05 -20.43 -8.33
N VAL A 145 -14.89 -21.08 -8.24
CA VAL A 145 -14.60 -22.36 -8.91
C VAL A 145 -15.30 -23.55 -8.22
N GLY A 146 -15.65 -23.44 -6.93
CA GLY A 146 -16.27 -24.52 -6.15
C GLY A 146 -17.80 -24.63 -6.28
N ALA A 147 -18.46 -23.70 -6.97
CA ALA A 147 -19.92 -23.68 -7.13
C ALA A 147 -20.41 -24.35 -8.44
N GLY A 148 -19.57 -25.14 -9.10
CA GLY A 148 -19.93 -25.96 -10.25
C GLY A 148 -20.05 -27.44 -9.87
N ASP A 149 -21.18 -27.84 -9.28
CA ASP A 149 -21.67 -29.24 -9.29
C ASP A 149 -22.81 -29.36 -10.30
#